data_AF-A0A7C7E530-F1
#
_entry.id   AF-A0A7C7E530-F1
#
_cell.length_a   1.000
_cell.length_b   1.000
_cell.length_c   1.000
_cell.angle_alpha   90.00
_cell.angle_beta   90.00
_cell.angle_gamma   90.00
#
_symmetry.space_group_name_H-M   'P 1'
#
loop_
_entity.id
_entity.type
_entity.pdbx_description
1 polymer ?
#
loop_
_entity_poly.entity_id
_entity_poly.type
_entity_poly.pdbx_seq_one_letter_code
_entity_poly.pdbx_strand_id
1 'polypeptide(L)'
;LVIPNPAKKVRVNGIQCNILGKISMQNCIVDVTDIKDDVFVGDVVEVNARRINLSPSISRIYRRADKVFSETETLFDERTNFIPSAEQRRETSIG
;
A
#
# COMPACT_ATOMS: atom_id res chain seq x y z
N LEU A 1 9.85 12.01 -20.81
CA LEU A 1 8.39 11.97 -21.04
C LEU A 1 7.91 10.54 -20.72
N VAL A 2 7.25 10.34 -19.59
CA VAL A 2 6.65 9.03 -19.26
C VAL A 2 5.21 9.07 -19.73
N ILE A 3 4.88 8.28 -20.76
CA ILE A 3 3.51 8.17 -21.26
C ILE A 3 2.74 7.23 -20.31
N PRO A 4 1.64 7.68 -19.68
CA PRO A 4 0.86 6.83 -18.79
C PRO A 4 0.16 5.73 -19.62
N ASN A 5 0.55 4.48 -19.37
CA ASN A 5 -0.16 3.33 -19.94
C ASN A 5 -1.41 3.07 -19.08
N PRO A 6 -2.63 3.17 -19.63
CA PRO A 6 -3.87 2.97 -18.87
C PRO A 6 -4.00 1.56 -18.26
N ALA A 7 -3.23 0.57 -18.76
CA ALA A 7 -3.17 -0.78 -18.20
C ALA A 7 -2.34 -0.89 -16.91
N LYS A 8 -1.72 0.19 -16.44
CA LYS A 8 -0.82 0.22 -15.29
C LYS A 8 -1.37 1.10 -14.17
N LYS A 9 -2.66 0.94 -13.84
CA LYS A 9 -3.28 1.62 -12.71
C LYS A 9 -3.67 0.63 -11.63
N VAL A 10 -3.57 1.08 -10.39
CA VAL A 10 -4.05 0.39 -9.19
C VAL A 10 -5.05 1.28 -8.48
N ARG A 11 -5.81 0.72 -7.54
CA ARG A 11 -6.70 1.49 -6.68
C ARG A 11 -6.22 1.41 -5.24
N VAL A 12 -5.95 2.58 -4.64
CA VAL A 12 -5.57 2.72 -3.23
C VAL A 12 -6.66 3.55 -2.57
N ASN A 13 -7.30 3.01 -1.53
CA ASN A 13 -8.40 3.69 -0.82
C ASN A 13 -9.49 4.26 -1.75
N GLY A 14 -9.83 3.51 -2.80
CA GLY A 14 -10.84 3.93 -3.80
C GLY A 14 -10.30 4.85 -4.91
N ILE A 15 -9.10 5.39 -4.79
CA ILE A 15 -8.50 6.36 -5.71
C ILE A 15 -7.58 5.66 -6.72
N GLN A 16 -7.65 6.05 -8.00
CA GLN A 16 -6.79 5.49 -9.04
C GLN A 16 -5.40 6.10 -9.00
N CYS A 17 -4.39 5.24 -8.84
CA CYS A 17 -2.97 5.60 -8.82
C CYS A 17 -2.22 4.98 -9.99
N ASN A 18 -1.20 5.67 -10.49
CA ASN A 18 -0.37 5.17 -11.58
C ASN A 18 0.76 4.28 -11.04
N ILE A 19 1.07 3.18 -11.72
CA ILE A 19 2.30 2.44 -11.49
C ILE A 19 3.45 3.12 -12.24
N LEU A 20 4.51 3.45 -11.53
CA LEU A 20 5.72 4.05 -12.07
C LEU A 20 6.71 2.95 -12.49
N GLY A 21 7.39 3.18 -13.62
CA GLY A 21 8.48 2.34 -14.09
C GLY A 21 8.09 0.92 -14.53
N LYS A 22 8.98 -0.03 -14.24
CA LYS A 22 8.81 -1.46 -14.56
C LYS A 22 8.14 -2.18 -13.39
N ILE A 23 7.24 -3.11 -13.71
CA ILE A 23 6.66 -4.04 -12.74
C ILE A 23 7.61 -5.24 -12.66
N SER A 24 8.16 -5.48 -11.47
CA SER A 24 8.95 -6.68 -11.18
C SER A 24 8.03 -7.84 -10.86
N MET A 25 8.59 -9.05 -10.80
CA MET A 25 7.81 -10.24 -10.44
C MET A 25 7.17 -10.14 -9.05
N GLN A 26 7.87 -9.53 -8.08
CA GLN A 26 7.40 -9.44 -6.69
C GLN A 26 7.01 -8.02 -6.24
N ASN A 27 7.31 -6.98 -7.02
CA ASN A 27 7.06 -5.59 -6.60
C ASN A 27 6.77 -4.66 -7.77
N CYS A 28 6.13 -3.55 -7.46
CA CYS A 28 5.99 -2.40 -8.35
C CYS A 28 5.97 -1.11 -7.52
N ILE A 29 6.17 0.02 -8.18
CA ILE A 29 6.15 1.33 -7.54
C ILE A 29 4.86 2.02 -7.94
N VAL A 30 4.13 2.57 -6.98
CA VAL A 30 2.86 3.28 -7.21
C VAL A 30 3.04 4.73 -6.81
N ASP A 31 2.58 5.65 -7.67
CA ASP A 31 2.55 7.07 -7.38
C ASP A 31 1.34 7.39 -6.50
N VAL A 32 1.61 7.80 -5.26
CA VAL A 32 0.61 8.18 -4.25
C VAL A 32 0.72 9.65 -3.86
N THR A 33 1.42 10.47 -4.67
CA THR A 33 1.72 11.87 -4.34
C THR A 33 0.45 12.67 -4.02
N ASP A 34 -0.63 12.45 -4.77
CA ASP A 34 -1.90 13.16 -4.62
C ASP A 34 -2.69 12.74 -3.36
N ILE A 35 -2.32 11.63 -2.74
CA ILE A 35 -3.04 11.02 -1.61
C ILE A 35 -2.10 10.69 -0.43
N LYS A 36 -0.94 11.34 -0.37
CA LYS A 36 0.14 11.03 0.58
C LYS A 36 -0.28 11.04 2.06
N ASP A 37 -1.28 11.85 2.41
CA ASP A 37 -1.76 12.01 3.77
C ASP A 37 -2.83 10.95 4.14
N ASP A 38 -3.32 10.21 3.14
CA ASP A 38 -4.38 9.21 3.23
C ASP A 38 -3.91 7.79 2.85
N VAL A 39 -2.60 7.55 2.77
CA VAL A 39 -2.02 6.23 2.46
C VAL A 39 -1.01 5.83 3.53
N PHE A 40 -1.23 4.66 4.12
CA PHE A 40 -0.38 4.11 5.17
C PHE A 40 0.19 2.74 4.78
N VAL A 41 1.37 2.42 5.32
CA VAL A 41 1.95 1.08 5.17
C VAL A 41 1.02 0.07 5.83
N GLY A 42 0.59 -0.93 5.05
CA GLY A 42 -0.41 -1.91 5.48
C GLY A 42 -1.74 -1.79 4.73
N ASP A 43 -1.98 -0.66 4.08
CA ASP A 43 -3.21 -0.44 3.32
C ASP A 43 -3.38 -1.45 2.18
N VAL A 44 -4.64 -1.79 1.92
CA VAL A 44 -5.01 -2.70 0.83
C VAL A 44 -4.99 -1.95 -0.49
N VAL A 45 -4.23 -2.48 -1.44
CA VAL A 45 -4.17 -1.98 -2.81
C VAL A 45 -4.84 -2.97 -3.74
N GLU A 46 -5.78 -2.49 -4.54
CA GLU A 46 -6.44 -3.30 -5.55
C GLU A 46 -5.70 -3.22 -6.88
N VAL A 47 -5.36 -4.38 -7.42
CA VAL A 47 -4.62 -4.51 -8.68
C VAL A 47 -5.48 -5.25 -9.68
N ASN A 48 -5.71 -4.65 -10.85
CA ASN A 48 -6.37 -5.34 -11.95
C ASN A 48 -5.36 -6.27 -12.64
N ALA A 49 -5.41 -7.56 -12.34
CA ALA A 49 -4.53 -8.58 -12.92
C ALA A 49 -5.34 -9.73 -13.51
N ARG A 50 -4.97 -10.18 -14.71
CA ARG A 50 -5.65 -11.28 -15.42
C ARG A 50 -5.46 -12.64 -14.74
N ARG A 51 -4.33 -12.86 -14.06
CA ARG A 51 -4.02 -14.09 -13.31
C ARG A 51 -3.15 -13.73 -12.11
N ILE A 52 -3.53 -14.23 -10.95
CA ILE A 52 -2.79 -14.05 -9.69
C ILE A 52 -2.27 -15.42 -9.22
N ASN A 53 -0.97 -15.54 -8.99
CA ASN A 53 -0.39 -16.68 -8.28
C ASN A 53 -0.09 -16.19 -6.86
N LEU A 54 -1.11 -16.18 -6.00
CA LEU A 54 -0.94 -15.88 -4.58
C LEU A 54 -0.77 -17.19 -3.83
N SER A 55 0.24 -17.26 -2.98
CA SER A 55 0.36 -18.34 -1.99
C SER A 55 0.03 -17.75 -0.61
N PRO A 56 -1.06 -18.18 0.04
CA PRO A 56 -1.41 -17.74 1.40
C PRO A 56 -0.34 -18.09 2.44
N SER A 57 0.56 -19.03 2.14
CA SER A 57 1.67 -19.43 3.00
C SER A 57 2.87 -18.47 2.97
N ILE A 58 2.90 -17.48 2.06
CA ILE A 58 3.97 -16.49 2.01
C ILE A 58 3.59 -15.33 2.94
N SER A 59 4.41 -15.10 3.97
CA SER A 59 4.20 -14.02 4.93
C SER A 59 4.21 -12.64 4.26
N ARG A 60 3.31 -11.76 4.68
CA ARG A 60 3.35 -10.35 4.29
C ARG A 60 4.52 -9.66 4.98
N ILE A 61 5.38 -9.04 4.17
CA ILE A 61 6.55 -8.31 4.64
C ILE A 61 6.34 -6.84 4.35
N TYR A 62 6.42 -6.03 5.40
CA TYR A 62 6.34 -4.60 5.36
C TYR A 62 7.72 -4.00 5.60
N ARG A 63 8.02 -2.89 4.91
CA ARG A 63 9.28 -2.17 5.03
C ARG A 63 9.00 -0.70 5.30
N ARG A 64 9.74 -0.11 6.23
CA ARG A 64 9.69 1.33 6.53
C ARG A 64 11.09 1.80 6.93
N ALA A 65 11.67 2.72 6.16
CA ALA A 65 13.07 3.13 6.30
C ALA A 65 13.97 1.88 6.37
N ASP A 66 14.78 1.72 7.42
CA ASP A 66 15.67 0.59 7.63
C ASP A 66 15.04 -0.56 8.45
N LYS A 67 13.71 -0.55 8.63
CA LYS A 67 12.99 -1.58 9.39
C LYS A 67 12.18 -2.49 8.47
N VAL A 68 12.24 -3.78 8.76
CA VAL A 68 11.45 -4.83 8.14
C VAL A 68 10.60 -5.48 9.23
N PHE A 69 9.30 -5.63 8.98
CA PHE A 69 8.37 -6.26 9.93
C PHE A 69 7.37 -7.15 9.19
N SER A 70 6.95 -8.24 9.82
CA SER A 70 5.94 -9.16 9.29
C SER A 70 4.58 -8.97 9.96
N GLU A 71 3.51 -9.41 9.29
CA GLU A 71 2.13 -9.39 9.84
C GLU A 71 2.03 -10.06 11.22
N THR A 72 2.82 -11.11 11.47
CA THR A 72 2.91 -11.81 12.76
C THR A 72 3.60 -11.03 13.87
N GLU A 73 4.49 -10.09 13.53
CA GLU A 73 5.19 -9.23 14.49
C GLU A 73 4.41 -7.95 14.79
N THR A 74 3.47 -7.59 13.92
CA THR A 74 2.48 -6.55 14.19
C THR A 74 1.32 -7.16 14.96
N LEU A 75 1.39 -7.13 16.29
CA LEU A 75 0.18 -7.08 17.11
C LEU A 75 -0.55 -5.77 16.77
N PHE A 76 -1.40 -5.81 15.74
CA PHE A 76 -2.42 -4.80 15.57
C PHE A 76 -3.33 -4.95 16.79
N ASP A 77 -3.23 -4.01 17.74
CA ASP A 77 -4.20 -3.85 18.82
C ASP A 77 -5.60 -4.05 18.25
N GLU A 78 -6.36 -4.96 18.85
CA GLU A 78 -7.74 -5.28 18.50
C GLU A 78 -8.57 -3.99 18.39
N ARG A 79 -8.80 -3.51 17.16
CA ARG A 79 -9.85 -2.52 16.93
C ARG A 79 -11.18 -3.23 16.74
N THR A 80 -11.72 -3.66 17.88
CA THR A 80 -13.15 -3.48 18.15
C THR A 80 -13.55 -2.05 17.77
N ASN A 81 -14.67 -1.88 17.07
CA ASN A 81 -15.30 -0.63 16.60
C ASN A 81 -14.82 0.69 17.24
N PHE A 82 -13.62 1.17 16.90
CA PHE A 82 -13.10 2.46 17.34
C PHE A 82 -13.11 3.41 16.16
N ILE A 83 -14.04 4.36 16.18
CA ILE A 83 -13.99 5.58 15.36
C ILE A 83 -12.88 6.44 15.98
N PRO A 84 -11.69 6.59 15.36
CA PRO A 84 -10.64 7.40 15.94
C PRO A 84 -11.00 8.87 15.70
N SER A 85 -11.09 9.65 16.77
CA SER A 85 -11.27 11.11 16.65
C SER A 85 -10.02 11.73 16.01
N ALA A 86 -10.26 12.84 15.31
CA ALA A 86 -9.31 13.61 14.51
C ALA A 86 -8.03 14.09 15.23
N GLU A 87 -7.94 13.92 16.55
CA GLU A 87 -6.92 14.52 17.42
C GLU A 87 -5.81 13.55 17.87
N GLN A 88 -5.90 12.24 17.57
CA GLN A 88 -4.83 11.28 17.86
C GLN A 88 -4.00 10.89 16.63
N ARG A 89 -3.95 11.78 15.62
CA ARG A 89 -3.29 11.55 14.34
C ARG A 89 -1.78 11.43 14.50
N ARG A 90 -1.27 10.21 14.38
CA ARG A 90 0.14 9.92 14.12
C ARG A 90 0.50 10.38 12.70
N GLU A 91 1.74 10.82 12.55
CA GLU A 91 2.23 11.73 11.51
C GLU A 91 2.09 11.24 10.06
N THR A 92 1.91 12.21 9.16
CA THR A 92 1.78 12.05 7.71
C THR A 92 3.10 11.65 7.04
N SER A 93 3.01 11.02 5.86
CA SER A 93 4.17 10.47 5.18
C SER A 93 5.17 11.55 4.76
N ILE A 94 6.45 11.34 5.09
CA ILE A 94 7.58 12.19 4.68
C ILE A 94 7.92 11.92 3.20
N GLY A 95 8.24 12.99 2.47
CA GLY A 95 8.68 12.99 1.07
C GLY A 95 10.11 12.50 0.85
#